data_AF-A0A4Q3VAL6-F1
#
_entry.id   AF-A0A4Q3VAL6-F1
#
_cell.length_a   1.000
_cell.length_b   1.000
_cell.length_c   1.000
_cell.angle_alpha   90.00
_cell.angle_beta   90.00
_cell.angle_gamma   90.00
#
_symmetry.space_group_name_H-M   'P 1'
#
loop_
_entity.id
_entity.type
_entity.pdbx_description
1 polymer ?
#
loop_
_entity_poly.entity_id
_entity_poly.type
_entity_poly.pdbx_seq_one_letter_code
_entity_poly.pdbx_strand_id
1 'polypeptide(L)'
;MGDEVRRRLPPAVYDLALRLGTNALTGRDVCLRQAGRMRQDAASGWMKFSARQTISIHACAFEWRARTGPLGMISVRDALSGGDGVLDVRVLGFIKIAHLRSSPALTRGELMRYLAELSWAPDAILFNTALRWRSHGPDRLIVSAGAGDAEAEVTLTLDSDGRIASVFAADRPRGVKDTFTPTPWQGRFTDYRQHHGFWLPFSGDVSWTIGASAFVYWEGRVEDWSPQKVSGG
;
A
#
# COMPACT_ATOMS: atom_id res chain seq x y z
N MET A 1 -19.68 -11.58 15.63
CA MET A 1 -18.70 -10.89 14.77
C MET A 1 -18.12 -9.65 15.44
N GLY A 2 -18.91 -8.59 15.71
CA GLY A 2 -18.38 -7.32 16.25
C GLY A 2 -17.56 -7.43 17.55
N ASP A 3 -18.08 -8.12 18.56
CA ASP A 3 -17.37 -8.32 19.85
C ASP A 3 -16.14 -9.23 19.75
N GLU A 4 -16.11 -10.12 18.77
CA GLU A 4 -14.96 -11.00 18.53
C GLU A 4 -13.82 -10.25 17.85
N VAL A 5 -14.14 -9.45 16.82
CA VAL A 5 -13.19 -8.54 16.16
C VAL A 5 -12.61 -7.54 17.16
N ARG A 6 -13.46 -6.96 18.01
CA ARG A 6 -13.03 -6.01 19.05
C ARG A 6 -12.06 -6.62 20.05
N ARG A 7 -12.24 -7.89 20.42
CA ARG A 7 -11.34 -8.59 21.36
C ARG A 7 -10.00 -8.99 20.74
N ARG A 8 -9.92 -9.10 19.41
CA ARG A 8 -8.70 -9.48 18.68
C ARG A 8 -7.72 -8.33 18.50
N LEU A 9 -8.20 -7.08 18.48
CA LEU A 9 -7.41 -5.91 18.14
C LEU A 9 -7.13 -5.05 19.38
N PRO A 10 -5.97 -4.37 19.45
CA PRO A 10 -5.78 -3.28 20.41
C PRO A 10 -6.88 -2.23 20.27
N PRO A 11 -7.39 -1.64 21.37
CA PRO A 11 -8.47 -0.65 21.32
C PRO A 11 -8.20 0.50 20.33
N ALA A 12 -6.99 1.05 20.31
CA ALA A 12 -6.61 2.13 19.40
C ALA A 12 -6.70 1.75 17.91
N VAL A 13 -6.50 0.48 17.57
CA VAL A 13 -6.61 -0.04 16.19
C VAL A 13 -8.08 -0.18 15.79
N TYR A 14 -8.91 -0.67 16.71
CA TYR A 14 -10.35 -0.74 16.51
C TYR A 14 -10.95 0.67 16.34
N ASP A 15 -10.52 1.62 17.18
CA ASP A 15 -10.94 3.02 17.10
C ASP A 15 -10.50 3.68 15.78
N LEU A 16 -9.29 3.39 15.30
CA LEU A 16 -8.83 3.81 13.97
C LEU A 16 -9.78 3.31 12.88
N ALA A 17 -10.11 2.02 12.87
CA ALA A 17 -10.98 1.45 11.86
C ALA A 17 -12.35 2.14 11.82
N LEU A 18 -12.98 2.31 12.98
CA LEU A 18 -14.26 3.01 13.09
C LEU A 18 -14.15 4.46 12.62
N ARG A 19 -13.06 5.14 12.97
CA ARG A 19 -12.82 6.54 12.55
C ARG A 19 -12.63 6.67 11.05
N LEU A 20 -12.04 5.67 10.39
CA LEU A 20 -11.91 5.62 8.93
C LEU A 20 -13.20 5.25 8.21
N GLY A 21 -14.28 4.91 8.92
CA GLY A 21 -15.60 4.59 8.36
C GLY A 21 -15.88 3.09 8.22
N THR A 22 -14.96 2.23 8.67
CA THR A 22 -15.16 0.79 8.68
C THR A 22 -16.27 0.38 9.65
N ASN A 23 -17.03 -0.66 9.29
CA ASN A 23 -17.96 -1.32 10.21
C ASN A 23 -17.68 -2.82 10.29
N ALA A 24 -18.05 -3.45 11.41
CA ALA A 24 -17.80 -4.87 11.64
C ALA A 24 -18.84 -5.80 10.97
N LEU A 25 -19.73 -5.28 10.12
CA LEU A 25 -20.86 -6.03 9.54
C LEU A 25 -20.58 -6.47 8.10
N THR A 26 -20.04 -5.57 7.28
CA THR A 26 -19.75 -5.84 5.87
C THR A 26 -18.43 -5.22 5.47
N GLY A 27 -17.56 -6.01 4.84
CA GLY A 27 -16.35 -5.54 4.19
C GLY A 27 -16.41 -5.79 2.69
N ARG A 28 -15.75 -4.95 1.90
CA ARG A 28 -15.61 -5.11 0.45
C ARG A 28 -14.18 -4.87 0.02
N ASP A 29 -13.70 -5.68 -0.92
CA ASP A 29 -12.44 -5.38 -1.61
C ASP A 29 -12.55 -4.01 -2.28
N VAL A 30 -11.42 -3.34 -2.51
CA VAL A 30 -11.40 -1.98 -3.05
C VAL A 30 -10.90 -1.99 -4.48
N CYS A 31 -11.50 -1.18 -5.34
CA CYS A 31 -10.93 -0.79 -6.63
C CYS A 31 -10.76 0.73 -6.67
N LEU A 32 -9.59 1.18 -7.10
CA LEU A 32 -9.30 2.60 -7.26
C LEU A 32 -8.61 2.90 -8.59
N ARG A 33 -8.91 4.08 -9.15
CA ARG A 33 -8.19 4.64 -10.30
C ARG A 33 -7.31 5.77 -9.82
N GLN A 34 -6.09 5.82 -10.32
CA GLN A 34 -5.09 6.81 -9.95
C GLN A 34 -4.52 7.48 -11.19
N ALA A 35 -4.06 8.71 -11.00
CA ALA A 35 -3.11 9.34 -11.90
C ALA A 35 -1.99 9.96 -11.08
N GLY A 36 -0.85 10.19 -11.69
CA GLY A 36 0.28 10.75 -10.95
C GLY A 36 1.53 10.87 -11.79
N ARG A 37 2.66 10.97 -11.09
CA ARG A 37 3.98 10.97 -11.69
C ARG A 37 4.96 10.11 -10.89
N MET A 38 5.90 9.50 -11.59
CA MET A 38 6.99 8.73 -11.00
C MET A 38 8.31 8.99 -11.70
N ARG A 39 9.42 8.74 -11.01
CA ARG A 39 10.78 8.80 -11.57
C ARG A 39 11.65 7.72 -10.95
N GLN A 40 12.65 7.26 -11.70
CA GLN A 40 13.50 6.14 -11.28
C GLN A 40 14.56 6.57 -10.25
N ASP A 41 15.18 7.73 -10.46
CA ASP A 41 16.21 8.31 -9.59
C ASP A 41 16.13 9.84 -9.60
N ALA A 42 17.02 10.49 -8.87
CA ALA A 42 17.06 11.94 -8.73
C ALA A 42 17.47 12.68 -10.03
N ALA A 43 18.20 12.01 -10.93
CA ALA A 43 18.63 12.56 -12.21
C ALA A 43 17.56 12.39 -13.31
N SER A 44 16.66 11.43 -13.13
CA SER A 44 15.57 11.12 -14.05
C SER A 44 14.45 12.16 -14.02
N GLY A 45 13.92 12.47 -15.20
CA GLY A 45 12.70 13.28 -15.33
C GLY A 45 11.45 12.56 -14.80
N TRP A 46 10.45 13.34 -14.39
CA TRP A 46 9.14 12.81 -14.00
C TRP A 46 8.36 12.27 -15.20
N MET A 47 7.84 11.06 -15.09
CA MET A 47 6.93 10.45 -16.05
C MET A 47 5.52 10.36 -15.47
N LYS A 48 4.54 10.83 -16.24
CA LYS A 48 3.12 10.72 -15.86
C LYS A 48 2.64 9.27 -15.98
N PHE A 49 1.77 8.86 -15.07
CA PHE A 49 1.09 7.57 -15.15
C PHE A 49 -0.41 7.70 -14.92
N SER A 50 -1.16 6.72 -15.43
CA SER A 50 -2.50 6.38 -14.94
C SER A 50 -2.50 4.92 -14.49
N ALA A 51 -3.25 4.59 -13.45
CA ALA A 51 -3.29 3.24 -12.89
C ALA A 51 -4.68 2.83 -12.43
N ARG A 52 -4.90 1.52 -12.43
CA ARG A 52 -6.02 0.87 -11.75
C ARG A 52 -5.44 -0.07 -10.71
N GLN A 53 -6.02 -0.06 -9.52
CA GLN A 53 -5.59 -0.90 -8.42
C GLN A 53 -6.77 -1.62 -7.78
N THR A 54 -6.57 -2.88 -7.42
CA THR A 54 -7.48 -3.65 -6.57
C THR A 54 -6.77 -4.06 -5.29
N ILE A 55 -7.43 -3.96 -4.14
CA ILE A 55 -6.86 -4.30 -2.82
C ILE A 55 -7.82 -5.24 -2.10
N SER A 56 -7.31 -6.37 -1.60
CA SER A 56 -8.10 -7.31 -0.82
C SER A 56 -8.19 -6.89 0.65
N ILE A 57 -9.36 -7.08 1.24
CA ILE A 57 -9.57 -6.84 2.68
C ILE A 57 -9.46 -8.10 3.55
N HIS A 58 -9.39 -9.28 2.94
CA HIS A 58 -9.32 -10.56 3.67
C HIS A 58 -7.94 -11.23 3.59
N ALA A 59 -7.11 -10.79 2.65
CA ALA A 59 -5.75 -11.29 2.50
C ALA A 59 -4.79 -10.13 2.24
N CYS A 60 -3.52 -10.33 2.55
CA CYS A 60 -2.46 -9.42 2.09
C CYS A 60 -2.28 -9.62 0.59
N ALA A 61 -3.12 -8.94 -0.20
CA ALA A 61 -3.14 -9.06 -1.64
C ALA A 61 -3.60 -7.74 -2.29
N PHE A 62 -2.94 -7.38 -3.38
CA PHE A 62 -3.33 -6.28 -4.23
C PHE A 62 -2.84 -6.53 -5.66
N GLU A 63 -3.42 -5.80 -6.61
CA GLU A 63 -2.91 -5.73 -7.97
C GLU A 63 -2.99 -4.29 -8.47
N TRP A 64 -1.85 -3.73 -8.85
CA TRP A 64 -1.70 -2.39 -9.41
C TRP A 64 -1.24 -2.49 -10.86
N ARG A 65 -2.06 -1.98 -11.78
CA ARG A 65 -1.75 -1.92 -13.21
C ARG A 65 -1.65 -0.48 -13.66
N ALA A 66 -0.45 -0.05 -14.05
CA ALA A 66 -0.20 1.29 -14.52
C ALA A 66 0.17 1.35 -15.99
N ARG A 67 -0.16 2.48 -16.62
CA ARG A 67 0.30 2.88 -17.95
C ARG A 67 1.12 4.16 -17.84
N THR A 68 2.29 4.18 -18.46
CA THR A 68 3.23 5.32 -18.49
C THR A 68 3.89 5.45 -19.87
N GLY A 69 4.66 6.52 -20.08
CA GLY A 69 5.33 6.84 -21.33
C GLY A 69 4.40 7.46 -22.40
N PRO A 70 4.95 7.81 -23.58
CA PRO A 70 4.17 8.38 -24.68
C PRO A 70 2.98 7.48 -25.02
N LEU A 71 1.78 8.07 -25.09
CA LEU A 71 0.52 7.36 -25.37
C LEU A 71 0.19 6.19 -24.43
N GLY A 72 0.84 6.08 -23.26
CA GLY A 72 0.61 4.98 -22.31
C GLY A 72 1.15 3.62 -22.78
N MET A 73 2.16 3.62 -23.65
CA MET A 73 2.73 2.42 -24.24
C MET A 73 3.45 1.49 -23.26
N ILE A 74 3.86 1.98 -22.09
CA ILE A 74 4.54 1.19 -21.07
C ILE A 74 3.50 0.73 -20.05
N SER A 75 3.36 -0.57 -19.84
CA SER A 75 2.48 -1.17 -18.85
C SER A 75 3.30 -1.75 -17.70
N VAL A 76 2.97 -1.37 -16.47
CA VAL A 76 3.55 -1.94 -15.25
C VAL A 76 2.45 -2.70 -14.52
N ARG A 77 2.76 -3.92 -14.08
CA ARG A 77 1.93 -4.68 -13.16
C ARG A 77 2.76 -4.96 -11.91
N ASP A 78 2.28 -4.50 -10.79
CA ASP A 78 2.82 -4.80 -9.47
C ASP A 78 1.73 -5.45 -8.64
N ALA A 79 2.01 -6.58 -8.00
CA ALA A 79 0.99 -7.37 -7.33
C ALA A 79 1.57 -8.17 -6.17
N LEU A 80 0.71 -8.41 -5.19
CA LEU A 80 0.91 -9.39 -4.13
C LEU A 80 -0.26 -10.37 -4.16
N SER A 81 0.00 -11.66 -4.26
CA SER A 81 -1.04 -12.69 -4.28
C SER A 81 -0.53 -13.99 -3.68
N GLY A 82 -1.30 -14.58 -2.75
CA GLY A 82 -0.93 -15.88 -2.14
C GLY A 82 0.37 -15.86 -1.33
N GLY A 83 0.85 -14.69 -0.91
CA GLY A 83 2.16 -14.54 -0.26
C GLY A 83 3.34 -14.39 -1.23
N ASP A 84 3.11 -14.34 -2.54
CA ASP A 84 4.13 -14.08 -3.54
C ASP A 84 4.01 -12.66 -4.10
N GLY A 85 5.13 -11.93 -4.08
CA GLY A 85 5.28 -10.64 -4.78
C GLY A 85 5.55 -10.87 -6.27
N VAL A 86 4.86 -10.12 -7.13
CA VAL A 86 5.00 -10.18 -8.58
C VAL A 86 5.17 -8.76 -9.13
N LEU A 87 6.36 -8.46 -9.66
CA LEU A 87 6.62 -7.24 -10.42
C LEU A 87 6.91 -7.57 -11.89
N ASP A 88 6.00 -7.15 -12.77
CA ASP A 88 6.03 -7.34 -14.21
C ASP A 88 6.04 -5.98 -14.93
N VAL A 89 7.13 -5.65 -15.64
CA VAL A 89 7.20 -4.45 -16.49
C VAL A 89 7.15 -4.87 -17.96
N ARG A 90 6.20 -4.31 -18.72
CA ARG A 90 6.01 -4.55 -20.15
C ARG A 90 6.02 -3.25 -20.95
N VAL A 91 6.59 -3.28 -22.16
CA VAL A 91 6.50 -2.20 -23.16
C VAL A 91 5.67 -2.66 -24.35
N LEU A 92 4.86 -1.75 -24.87
CA LEU A 92 3.80 -1.99 -25.86
C LEU A 92 2.75 -3.03 -25.41
N GLY A 93 2.74 -3.42 -24.13
CA GLY A 93 1.82 -4.42 -23.57
C GLY A 93 2.21 -5.88 -23.81
N PHE A 94 3.20 -6.17 -24.67
CA PHE A 94 3.63 -7.53 -25.01
C PHE A 94 5.14 -7.80 -24.88
N ILE A 95 5.99 -6.76 -24.86
CA ILE A 95 7.45 -6.94 -24.71
C ILE A 95 7.83 -6.86 -23.23
N LYS A 96 8.27 -7.96 -22.63
CA LYS A 96 8.67 -8.02 -21.21
C LYS A 96 10.05 -7.37 -21.02
N ILE A 97 10.15 -6.32 -20.20
CA ILE A 97 11.42 -5.62 -19.94
C ILE A 97 12.07 -6.09 -18.63
N ALA A 98 11.27 -6.34 -17.61
CA ALA A 98 11.75 -6.85 -16.34
C ALA A 98 10.73 -7.82 -15.74
N HIS A 99 11.25 -8.91 -15.18
CA HIS A 99 10.50 -9.86 -14.35
C HIS A 99 11.36 -10.21 -13.16
N LEU A 100 10.97 -9.73 -11.99
CA LEU A 100 11.55 -10.23 -10.76
C LEU A 100 10.74 -11.46 -10.34
N ARG A 101 11.41 -12.61 -10.26
CA ARG A 101 10.81 -13.82 -9.67
C ARG A 101 10.58 -13.57 -8.18
N SER A 102 9.56 -14.22 -7.61
CA SER A 102 9.29 -14.19 -6.17
C SER A 102 10.56 -14.51 -5.38
N SER A 103 10.87 -13.70 -4.39
CA SER A 103 11.97 -13.86 -3.44
C SER A 103 11.52 -13.32 -2.08
N PRO A 104 12.10 -13.78 -0.95
CA PRO A 104 11.70 -13.26 0.36
C PRO A 104 11.81 -11.73 0.48
N ALA A 105 12.85 -11.14 -0.11
CA ALA A 105 13.04 -9.69 -0.14
C ALA A 105 11.96 -8.96 -0.96
N LEU A 106 11.59 -9.49 -2.13
CA LEU A 106 10.51 -8.92 -2.94
C LEU A 106 9.17 -9.03 -2.20
N THR A 107 8.85 -10.22 -1.67
CA THR A 107 7.63 -10.46 -0.89
C THR A 107 7.55 -9.54 0.33
N ARG A 108 8.65 -9.36 1.08
CA ARG A 108 8.71 -8.42 2.21
C ARG A 108 8.38 -6.99 1.75
N GLY A 109 8.96 -6.54 0.64
CA GLY A 109 8.65 -5.25 0.04
C GLY A 109 7.17 -5.11 -0.31
N GLU A 110 6.59 -6.10 -1.00
CA GLU A 110 5.18 -6.04 -1.39
C GLU A 110 4.21 -6.16 -0.22
N LEU A 111 4.57 -6.89 0.84
CA LEU A 111 3.82 -6.85 2.09
C LEU A 111 3.86 -5.46 2.73
N MET A 112 5.04 -4.81 2.83
CA MET A 112 5.13 -3.44 3.34
C MET A 112 4.32 -2.45 2.49
N ARG A 113 4.20 -2.70 1.18
CA ARG A 113 3.32 -1.91 0.30
C ARG A 113 1.85 -2.16 0.62
N TYR A 114 1.43 -3.41 0.75
CA TYR A 114 0.07 -3.74 1.17
C TYR A 114 -0.30 -3.07 2.51
N LEU A 115 0.61 -3.11 3.48
CA LEU A 115 0.39 -2.47 4.79
C LEU A 115 0.24 -0.94 4.70
N ALA A 116 0.93 -0.29 3.77
CA ALA A 116 0.75 1.12 3.46
C ALA A 116 -0.63 1.42 2.85
N GLU A 117 -1.17 0.50 2.06
CA GLU A 117 -2.43 0.66 1.34
C GLU A 117 -3.68 0.52 2.23
N LEU A 118 -3.51 0.20 3.52
CA LEU A 118 -4.59 0.18 4.51
C LEU A 118 -5.34 1.52 4.62
N SER A 119 -4.67 2.64 4.29
CA SER A 119 -5.31 3.96 4.21
C SER A 119 -6.35 4.07 3.08
N TRP A 120 -6.23 3.25 2.03
CA TRP A 120 -7.19 3.14 0.93
C TRP A 120 -8.12 1.92 1.03
N ALA A 121 -7.83 0.95 1.91
CA ALA A 121 -8.66 -0.21 2.18
C ALA A 121 -8.91 -0.39 3.69
N PRO A 122 -9.57 0.57 4.35
CA PRO A 122 -9.68 0.61 5.82
C PRO A 122 -10.46 -0.58 6.42
N ASP A 123 -11.33 -1.23 5.65
CA ASP A 123 -12.02 -2.47 6.06
C ASP A 123 -11.03 -3.59 6.41
N ALA A 124 -9.87 -3.66 5.74
CA ALA A 124 -8.85 -4.68 5.99
C ALA A 124 -8.34 -4.66 7.45
N ILE A 125 -8.41 -3.51 8.14
CA ILE A 125 -8.01 -3.39 9.55
C ILE A 125 -8.82 -4.34 10.44
N LEU A 126 -10.12 -4.48 10.18
CA LEU A 126 -11.00 -5.38 10.92
C LEU A 126 -11.02 -6.80 10.34
N PHE A 127 -11.06 -6.91 9.01
CA PHE A 127 -11.37 -8.15 8.32
C PHE A 127 -10.16 -9.02 7.94
N ASN A 128 -8.96 -8.45 7.85
CA ASN A 128 -7.76 -9.22 7.53
C ASN A 128 -7.20 -9.84 8.81
N THR A 129 -7.31 -11.16 8.92
CA THR A 129 -6.85 -11.92 10.09
C THR A 129 -5.34 -12.20 10.09
N ALA A 130 -4.67 -12.01 8.95
CA ALA A 130 -3.23 -12.16 8.84
C ALA A 130 -2.45 -10.96 9.44
N LEU A 131 -3.13 -9.82 9.62
CA LEU A 131 -2.52 -8.63 10.22
C LEU A 131 -2.34 -8.78 11.72
N ARG A 132 -1.13 -8.45 12.18
CA ARG A 132 -0.75 -8.39 13.60
C ARG A 132 -0.53 -6.94 13.98
N TRP A 133 -1.11 -6.51 15.09
CA TRP A 133 -1.15 -5.10 15.48
C TRP A 133 -0.58 -4.86 16.87
N ARG A 134 0.14 -3.75 17.04
CA ARG A 134 0.61 -3.25 18.34
C ARG A 134 0.45 -1.73 18.40
N SER A 135 0.10 -1.21 19.57
CA SER A 135 0.10 0.25 19.81
C SER A 135 1.51 0.70 20.18
N HIS A 136 1.93 1.89 19.74
CA HIS A 136 3.25 2.44 20.00
C HIS A 136 3.16 3.91 20.41
N GLY A 137 2.44 4.18 21.49
CA GLY A 137 2.16 5.54 21.95
C GLY A 137 0.80 6.06 21.47
N PRO A 138 0.54 7.37 21.61
CA PRO A 138 -0.79 7.95 21.39
C PRO A 138 -1.19 8.08 19.93
N ASP A 139 -0.22 8.24 19.03
CA ASP A 139 -0.41 8.59 17.62
C ASP A 139 0.25 7.59 16.66
N ARG A 140 0.76 6.46 17.17
CA ARG A 140 1.46 5.47 16.34
C ARG A 140 0.94 4.06 16.56
N LEU A 141 0.76 3.35 15.46
CA LEU A 141 0.36 1.95 15.42
C LEU A 141 1.37 1.18 14.57
N ILE A 142 1.73 -0.01 15.01
CA ILE A 142 2.61 -0.91 14.27
C ILE A 142 1.73 -2.03 13.72
N VAL A 143 1.86 -2.30 12.42
CA VAL A 143 1.20 -3.41 11.75
C VAL A 143 2.24 -4.28 11.06
N SER A 144 2.10 -5.59 11.23
CA SER A 144 2.95 -6.59 10.57
C SER A 144 2.15 -7.72 9.94
N ALA A 145 2.77 -8.37 8.96
CA ALA A 145 2.21 -9.50 8.21
C ALA A 145 3.34 -10.37 7.64
N GLY A 146 2.99 -11.53 7.07
CA GLY A 146 3.98 -12.51 6.59
C GLY A 146 4.62 -13.31 7.71
N ALA A 147 5.65 -14.08 7.37
CA ALA A 147 6.40 -14.95 8.29
C ALA A 147 7.82 -15.21 7.75
N GLY A 148 8.73 -15.63 8.63
CA GLY A 148 10.11 -15.97 8.28
C GLY A 148 10.84 -14.79 7.63
N ASP A 149 11.67 -15.08 6.63
CA ASP A 149 12.49 -14.09 5.92
C ASP A 149 11.67 -13.03 5.15
N ALA A 150 10.38 -13.28 4.94
CA ALA A 150 9.46 -12.38 4.26
C ALA A 150 8.56 -11.59 5.23
N GLU A 151 8.71 -11.76 6.55
CA GLU A 151 7.95 -10.96 7.52
C GLU A 151 8.13 -9.47 7.23
N ALA A 152 7.06 -8.69 7.33
CA ALA A 152 7.06 -7.26 7.04
C ALA A 152 6.39 -6.51 8.17
N GLU A 153 6.90 -5.32 8.47
CA GLU A 153 6.35 -4.44 9.49
C GLU A 153 6.46 -2.99 9.01
N VAL A 154 5.42 -2.20 9.31
CA VAL A 154 5.43 -0.75 9.10
C VAL A 154 4.87 -0.04 10.34
N THR A 155 5.31 1.19 10.55
CA THR A 155 4.74 2.10 11.54
C THR A 155 3.78 3.06 10.85
N LEU A 156 2.53 3.08 11.27
CA LEU A 156 1.54 4.08 10.90
C LEU A 156 1.59 5.23 11.91
N THR A 157 1.64 6.46 11.42
CA THR A 157 1.50 7.66 12.26
C THR A 157 0.18 8.34 11.93
N LEU A 158 -0.57 8.71 12.97
CA LEU A 158 -1.87 9.34 12.87
C LEU A 158 -1.76 10.87 12.87
N ASP A 159 -2.65 11.55 12.15
CA ASP A 159 -2.80 13.02 12.24
C ASP A 159 -3.61 13.44 13.47
N SER A 160 -3.83 14.75 13.63
CA SER A 160 -4.65 15.31 14.70
C SER A 160 -6.12 14.87 14.66
N ASP A 161 -6.62 14.51 13.48
CA ASP A 161 -7.94 13.93 13.29
C ASP A 161 -7.92 12.41 13.53
N GLY A 162 -6.76 11.85 13.88
CA GLY A 162 -6.57 10.43 14.15
C GLY A 162 -6.73 9.53 12.93
N ARG A 163 -6.46 10.04 11.72
CA ARG A 163 -6.39 9.30 10.44
C ARG A 163 -4.95 8.98 10.10
N ILE A 164 -4.71 8.02 9.19
CA ILE A 164 -3.34 7.60 8.83
C ILE A 164 -2.64 8.69 8.01
N ALA A 165 -1.83 9.53 8.65
CA ALA A 165 -1.09 10.60 7.98
C ALA A 165 0.10 10.06 7.17
N SER A 166 0.74 9.00 7.69
CA SER A 166 1.99 8.51 7.12
C SER A 166 2.27 7.05 7.50
N VAL A 167 3.12 6.41 6.69
CA VAL A 167 3.60 5.04 6.88
C VAL A 167 5.11 5.00 6.72
N PHE A 168 5.80 4.38 7.66
CA PHE A 168 7.25 4.27 7.67
C PHE A 168 7.70 2.81 7.81
N ALA A 169 8.72 2.43 7.03
CA ALA A 169 9.47 1.19 7.19
C ALA A 169 10.96 1.51 7.24
N ALA A 170 11.67 1.04 8.26
CA ALA A 170 13.10 1.36 8.42
C ALA A 170 13.99 0.64 7.40
N ASP A 171 13.55 -0.51 6.90
CA ASP A 171 14.41 -1.49 6.22
C ASP A 171 13.76 -2.09 4.98
N ARG A 172 12.88 -1.34 4.30
CA ARG A 172 12.21 -1.84 3.09
C ARG A 172 13.25 -2.23 2.04
N PRO A 173 13.18 -3.45 1.46
CA PRO A 173 14.09 -3.87 0.40
C PRO A 173 13.97 -2.96 -0.83
N ARG A 174 15.05 -2.23 -1.15
CA ARG A 174 15.14 -1.39 -2.34
C ARG A 174 16.04 -2.06 -3.38
N GLY A 175 15.56 -2.20 -4.60
CA GLY A 175 16.36 -2.72 -5.71
C GLY A 175 17.53 -1.78 -6.06
N VAL A 176 18.74 -2.31 -6.06
CA VAL A 176 19.97 -1.63 -6.47
C VAL A 176 20.75 -2.58 -7.38
N LYS A 177 20.76 -2.31 -8.68
CA LYS A 177 21.25 -3.27 -9.69
C LYS A 177 20.52 -4.61 -9.54
N ASP A 178 21.24 -5.70 -9.31
CA ASP A 178 20.70 -7.07 -9.19
C ASP A 178 20.51 -7.52 -7.73
N THR A 179 20.62 -6.61 -6.76
CA THR A 179 20.46 -6.92 -5.33
C THR A 179 19.44 -6.02 -4.64
N PHE A 180 19.02 -6.42 -3.44
CA PHE A 180 18.19 -5.61 -2.56
C PHE A 180 19.02 -5.04 -1.42
N THR A 181 18.85 -3.75 -1.16
CA THR A 181 19.45 -3.06 0.00
C THR A 181 18.34 -2.57 0.94
N PRO A 182 18.35 -2.95 2.23
CA PRO A 182 17.43 -2.37 3.20
C PRO A 182 17.55 -0.85 3.23
N THR A 183 16.46 -0.13 2.98
CA THR A 183 16.46 1.33 2.89
C THR A 183 15.22 1.90 3.58
N PRO A 184 15.34 2.97 4.38
CA PRO A 184 14.17 3.60 4.97
C PRO A 184 13.21 4.11 3.89
N TRP A 185 11.93 3.82 4.09
CA TRP A 185 10.85 4.06 3.14
C TRP A 185 9.67 4.72 3.83
N GLN A 186 9.12 5.74 3.18
CA GLN A 186 8.06 6.56 3.75
C GLN A 186 6.99 6.81 2.71
N GLY A 187 5.74 6.54 3.08
CA GLY A 187 4.55 7.05 2.40
C GLY A 187 3.92 8.17 3.22
N ARG A 188 3.34 9.16 2.53
CA ARG A 188 2.55 10.24 3.13
C ARG A 188 1.21 10.35 2.45
N PHE A 189 0.19 10.66 3.24
CA PHE A 189 -1.20 10.76 2.81
C PHE A 189 -1.72 12.16 3.10
N THR A 190 -2.38 12.75 2.12
CA THR A 190 -2.91 14.11 2.20
C THR A 190 -4.27 14.18 1.51
N ASP A 191 -4.95 15.33 1.64
CA ASP A 191 -6.23 15.56 0.99
C ASP A 191 -7.27 14.50 1.40
N TYR A 192 -7.44 14.35 2.71
CA TYR A 192 -8.44 13.44 3.27
C TYR A 192 -9.85 13.95 2.96
N ARG A 193 -10.67 13.07 2.40
CA ARG A 193 -12.06 13.37 2.04
C ARG A 193 -12.97 12.26 2.53
N GLN A 194 -14.22 12.63 2.83
CA GLN A 194 -15.27 11.67 3.08
C GLN A 194 -15.82 11.17 1.75
N HIS A 195 -15.75 9.86 1.49
CA HIS A 195 -16.18 9.23 0.24
C HIS A 195 -16.79 7.85 0.52
N HIS A 196 -18.03 7.62 0.07
CA HIS A 196 -18.80 6.40 0.38
C HIS A 196 -18.83 5.99 1.87
N GLY A 197 -18.81 6.97 2.78
CA GLY A 197 -18.81 6.72 4.24
C GLY A 197 -17.42 6.51 4.85
N PHE A 198 -16.37 6.49 4.04
CA PHE A 198 -14.98 6.34 4.49
C PHE A 198 -14.24 7.67 4.50
N TRP A 199 -13.27 7.81 5.41
CA TRP A 199 -12.25 8.85 5.33
C TRP A 199 -11.04 8.30 4.58
N LEU A 200 -10.81 8.81 3.38
CA LEU A 200 -9.77 8.32 2.47
C LEU A 200 -8.85 9.46 2.05
N PRO A 201 -7.53 9.23 1.91
CA PRO A 201 -6.64 10.21 1.33
C PRO A 201 -6.77 10.18 -0.20
N PHE A 202 -7.00 11.35 -0.81
CA PHE A 202 -7.08 11.48 -2.27
C PHE A 202 -5.74 11.85 -2.91
N SER A 203 -4.71 12.12 -2.11
CA SER A 203 -3.36 12.40 -2.58
C SER A 203 -2.32 11.70 -1.71
N GLY A 204 -1.19 11.32 -2.29
CA GLY A 204 -0.07 10.77 -1.55
C GLY A 204 1.25 10.83 -2.30
N ASP A 205 2.33 10.67 -1.56
CA ASP A 205 3.68 10.58 -2.10
C ASP A 205 4.49 9.50 -1.38
N VAL A 206 5.48 8.97 -2.08
CA VAL A 206 6.36 7.92 -1.56
C VAL A 206 7.81 8.30 -1.80
N SER A 207 8.63 8.08 -0.76
CA SER A 207 10.04 8.42 -0.76
C SER A 207 10.92 7.35 -0.14
N TRP A 208 12.17 7.33 -0.59
CA TRP A 208 13.27 6.65 0.09
C TRP A 208 14.09 7.67 0.88
N THR A 209 14.68 7.27 2.00
CA THR A 209 15.78 8.04 2.60
C THR A 209 17.10 7.45 2.12
N ILE A 210 17.88 8.23 1.38
CA ILE A 210 19.18 7.82 0.83
C ILE A 210 20.23 8.80 1.35
N GLY A 211 21.16 8.30 2.17
CA GLY A 211 22.05 9.17 2.95
C GLY A 211 21.24 10.06 3.89
N ALA A 212 21.47 11.37 3.85
CA ALA A 212 20.75 12.35 4.67
C ALA A 212 19.54 12.99 3.96
N SER A 213 19.13 12.47 2.79
CA SER A 213 18.12 13.12 1.95
C SER A 213 16.94 12.20 1.64
N ALA A 214 15.74 12.79 1.66
CA ALA A 214 14.53 12.15 1.18
C ALA A 214 14.44 12.27 -0.35
N PHE A 215 14.31 11.14 -1.02
CA PHE A 215 14.11 11.02 -2.46
C PHE A 215 12.67 10.60 -2.76
N VAL A 216 11.82 11.57 -3.09
CA VAL A 216 10.44 11.31 -3.56
C VAL A 216 10.49 10.79 -4.99
N TYR A 217 9.93 9.61 -5.21
CA TYR A 217 9.96 8.91 -6.50
C TYR A 217 8.57 8.62 -7.07
N TRP A 218 7.52 8.76 -6.27
CA TRP A 218 6.14 8.59 -6.68
C TRP A 218 5.27 9.65 -6.02
N GLU A 219 4.38 10.24 -6.81
CA GLU A 219 3.30 11.11 -6.35
C GLU A 219 2.04 10.72 -7.10
N GLY A 220 0.94 10.53 -6.39
CA GLY A 220 -0.32 10.07 -6.97
C GLY A 220 -1.52 10.74 -6.35
N ARG A 221 -2.59 10.76 -7.14
CA ARG A 221 -3.93 11.18 -6.74
C ARG A 221 -4.93 10.09 -7.09
N VAL A 222 -5.93 9.92 -6.24
CA VAL A 222 -7.08 9.06 -6.49
C VAL A 222 -8.06 9.84 -7.37
N GLU A 223 -8.41 9.27 -8.52
CA GLU A 223 -9.44 9.81 -9.43
C GLU A 223 -10.81 9.19 -9.15
N ASP A 224 -10.81 7.92 -8.75
CA ASP A 224 -12.01 7.17 -8.41
C ASP A 224 -11.67 6.11 -7.35
N TRP A 225 -12.62 5.84 -6.46
CA TRP A 225 -12.52 4.82 -5.43
C TRP A 225 -13.89 4.18 -5.27
N SER A 226 -13.95 2.85 -5.32
CA SER A 226 -15.19 2.10 -5.18
C SER A 226 -14.99 0.80 -4.43
N PRO A 227 -15.92 0.44 -3.54
CA PRO A 227 -15.93 -0.88 -2.93
C PRO A 227 -16.50 -1.90 -3.94
N GLN A 228 -15.74 -2.96 -4.20
CA GLN A 228 -16.08 -4.06 -5.08
C GLN A 228 -16.68 -5.22 -4.27
N LYS A 229 -17.64 -5.96 -4.84
CA LYS A 229 -17.98 -7.26 -4.28
C LYS A 229 -16.74 -8.15 -4.41
N VAL A 230 -16.39 -8.87 -3.34
CA VAL A 230 -15.35 -9.91 -3.38
C VAL A 230 -15.67 -10.79 -4.58
N SER A 231 -14.76 -10.83 -5.56
CA SER A 231 -14.90 -11.75 -6.69
C SER A 231 -14.84 -13.15 -6.10
N GLY A 232 -15.99 -13.82 -6.00
CA GLY A 232 -16.04 -15.22 -5.59
C GLY A 232 -15.17 -16.03 -6.53
N GLY A 233 -14.21 -16.76 -5.96
CA GLY A 233 -13.63 -17.93 -6.61
C GLY A 233 -14.63 -19.06 -6.65
#